data_AF-A0A354H0Z9-F1
#
_entry.id   AF-A0A354H0Z9-F1
#
_cell.length_a   1.000
_cell.length_b   1.000
_cell.length_c   1.000
_cell.angle_alpha   90.00
_cell.angle_beta   90.00
_cell.angle_gamma   90.00
#
_symmetry.space_group_name_H-M   'P 1'
#
loop_
_entity.id
_entity.type
_entity.pdbx_description
1 polymer ?
#
loop_
_entity_poly.entity_id
_entity_poly.type
_entity_poly.pdbx_seq_one_letter_code
_entity_poly.pdbx_strand_id
1 'polypeptide(L)'
;MAPKATAGKQARVPAAKQPPKNSVWVRYHPWIEGVMGHATSVSLHLLVIGGAFLWFTYIAFALGFAHAPRSLPVEPVVFAGGGGNKAGTGTAKDGEKAAPKEDAETDKNNPGEKNPPIDSNDQPKLTDVKPKVIDPAFAPPDARLIKSNLESMERFQKLNDDVQKKLREGLDASKGNGGTGTGGGTGAGTGEGTGSGTKAGKEHQPNEREKRMLRWSMKFNTQNGNDYLRQLEALGAVLAIPTGPNSFEVVDLTKKPLRPEAKDLSTIQKIWWIDDNPRSVLSLMEAMRLPGRPGRIIAFIPNEVEDDLAKTELAYHHLEADDIFETTFAIHMPGAGGRKYDVKVIEQKRK
;
A
#
# COMPACT_ATOMS: atom_id res chain seq x y z
N MET A 1 73.41 82.83 45.00
CA MET A 1 74.35 81.72 44.71
C MET A 1 73.53 80.58 44.09
N ALA A 2 73.72 80.30 42.80
CA ALA A 2 72.97 79.26 42.09
C ALA A 2 73.67 77.90 42.19
N PRO A 3 72.96 76.79 42.47
CA PRO A 3 73.57 75.47 42.53
C PRO A 3 73.86 74.90 41.13
N LYS A 4 75.09 74.40 40.95
CA LYS A 4 75.54 73.66 39.76
C LYS A 4 74.79 72.34 39.64
N ALA A 5 74.20 72.09 38.47
CA ALA A 5 73.64 70.78 38.11
C ALA A 5 74.75 69.78 37.80
N THR A 6 74.77 68.65 38.51
CA THR A 6 75.69 67.53 38.30
C THR A 6 75.08 66.57 37.28
N ALA A 7 75.78 66.33 36.17
CA ALA A 7 75.36 65.42 35.11
C ALA A 7 75.33 63.96 35.60
N GLY A 8 74.16 63.32 35.49
CA GLY A 8 73.95 61.92 35.83
C GLY A 8 74.63 60.97 34.84
N LYS A 9 75.45 60.05 35.38
CA LYS A 9 76.15 58.99 34.65
C LYS A 9 75.12 57.92 34.23
N GLN A 10 74.87 57.78 32.92
CA GLN A 10 74.01 56.70 32.41
C GLN A 10 74.66 55.33 32.68
N ALA A 11 73.95 54.48 33.42
CA ALA A 11 74.36 53.10 33.67
C ALA A 11 74.24 52.27 32.38
N ARG A 12 75.36 51.69 31.93
CA ARG A 12 75.39 50.70 30.84
C ARG A 12 74.69 49.42 31.31
N VAL A 13 73.59 49.07 30.65
CA VAL A 13 72.93 47.77 30.84
C VAL A 13 73.86 46.68 30.29
N PRO A 14 74.20 45.63 31.06
CA PRO A 14 75.03 44.53 30.57
C PRO A 14 74.31 43.78 29.45
N ALA A 15 75.05 43.49 28.37
CA ALA A 15 74.54 42.76 27.22
C ALA A 15 73.96 41.39 27.65
N ALA A 16 72.67 41.18 27.39
CA ALA A 16 71.99 39.92 27.66
C ALA A 16 72.72 38.78 26.94
N LYS A 17 73.18 37.77 27.70
CA LYS A 17 73.78 36.54 27.16
C LYS A 17 72.77 35.88 26.22
N GLN A 18 72.99 36.01 24.91
CA GLN A 18 72.21 35.26 23.94
C GLN A 18 72.53 33.76 24.10
N PRO A 19 71.50 32.89 24.10
CA PRO A 19 71.74 31.45 24.19
C PRO A 19 72.58 30.98 23.00
N PRO A 20 73.42 29.94 23.18
CA PRO A 20 74.28 29.43 22.12
C PRO A 20 73.44 29.06 20.89
N LYS A 21 73.90 29.47 19.70
CA LYS A 21 73.20 29.27 18.40
C LYS A 21 72.85 27.81 18.08
N ASN A 22 73.42 26.85 18.83
CA ASN A 22 73.23 25.42 18.65
C ASN A 22 72.51 24.76 19.83
N SER A 23 71.84 25.54 20.71
CA SER A 23 71.09 24.94 21.81
C SER A 23 69.88 24.17 21.26
N VAL A 24 69.57 23.03 21.89
CA VAL A 24 68.44 22.15 21.51
C VAL A 24 67.13 22.96 21.38
N TRP A 25 66.99 24.02 22.18
CA TRP A 25 65.88 24.97 22.18
C TRP A 25 65.69 25.76 20.88
N VAL A 26 66.72 25.91 20.04
CA VAL A 26 66.62 26.60 18.74
C VAL A 26 65.98 25.71 17.66
N ARG A 27 66.00 24.38 17.83
CA ARG A 27 65.35 23.44 16.91
C ARG A 27 63.88 23.17 17.24
N TYR A 28 63.42 23.60 18.41
CA TYR A 28 62.03 23.48 18.80
C TYR A 28 61.22 24.58 18.14
N HIS A 29 60.36 24.20 17.18
CA HIS A 29 59.39 25.13 16.63
C HIS A 29 58.12 25.05 17.51
N PRO A 30 57.79 26.11 18.29
CA PRO A 30 56.80 26.04 19.37
C PRO A 30 55.40 25.57 18.94
N TRP A 31 55.06 25.78 17.66
CA TRP A 31 53.76 25.42 17.11
C TRP A 31 53.63 23.94 16.70
N ILE A 32 54.74 23.24 16.42
CA ILE A 32 54.69 21.92 15.78
C ILE A 32 54.39 20.86 16.83
N GLU A 33 54.99 20.97 18.02
CA GLU A 33 54.77 19.99 19.08
C GLU A 33 53.40 20.12 19.73
N GLY A 34 52.90 21.35 19.91
CA GLY A 34 51.56 21.57 20.41
C GLY A 34 50.51 21.00 19.46
N VAL A 35 50.59 21.33 18.16
CA VAL A 35 49.61 20.88 17.17
C VAL A 35 49.74 19.37 16.89
N MET A 36 50.95 18.83 16.73
CA MET A 36 51.12 17.39 16.51
C MET A 36 50.77 16.57 17.75
N GLY A 37 51.09 17.05 18.95
CA GLY A 37 50.70 16.40 20.21
C GLY A 37 49.19 16.33 20.38
N HIS A 38 48.46 17.40 20.06
CA HIS A 38 47.01 17.39 20.06
C HIS A 38 46.43 16.48 18.97
N ALA A 39 46.94 16.54 17.74
CA ALA A 39 46.47 15.69 16.65
C ALA A 39 46.64 14.20 16.97
N THR A 40 47.84 13.80 17.42
CA THR A 40 48.13 12.41 17.82
C THR A 40 47.26 11.94 18.99
N SER A 41 47.08 12.78 20.01
CA SER A 41 46.20 12.46 21.13
C SER A 41 44.76 12.27 20.68
N VAL A 42 44.22 13.19 19.87
CA VAL A 42 42.85 13.07 19.33
C VAL A 42 42.69 11.83 18.47
N SER A 43 43.64 11.54 17.58
CA SER A 43 43.61 10.33 16.75
C SER A 43 43.59 9.05 17.59
N LEU A 44 44.39 8.99 18.68
CA LEU A 44 44.41 7.83 19.56
C LEU A 44 43.07 7.64 20.28
N HIS A 45 42.45 8.72 20.76
CA HIS A 45 41.13 8.64 21.41
C HIS A 45 40.04 8.19 20.44
N LEU A 46 40.02 8.71 19.22
CA LEU A 46 39.07 8.28 18.19
C LEU A 46 39.23 6.79 17.85
N LEU A 47 40.46 6.29 17.82
CA LEU A 47 40.73 4.88 17.58
C LEU A 47 40.20 4.00 18.71
N VAL A 48 40.45 4.36 19.97
CA VAL A 48 39.97 3.60 21.14
C VAL A 48 38.44 3.64 21.24
N ILE A 49 37.83 4.82 21.08
CA ILE A 49 36.37 4.99 21.13
C ILE A 49 35.69 4.24 19.97
N GLY A 50 36.22 4.37 18.75
CA GLY A 50 35.72 3.67 17.58
C GLY A 50 35.83 2.15 17.72
N GLY A 51 36.96 1.66 18.23
CA GLY A 51 37.16 0.23 18.50
C GLY A 51 36.20 -0.31 19.56
N ALA A 52 36.01 0.42 20.66
CA ALA A 52 35.04 0.05 21.70
C ALA A 52 33.61 0.02 21.14
N PHE A 53 33.21 1.02 20.34
CA PHE A 53 31.89 1.06 19.71
C PHE A 53 31.66 -0.16 18.80
N LEU A 54 32.62 -0.48 17.91
CA LEU A 54 32.52 -1.65 17.05
C LEU A 54 32.43 -2.95 17.85
N TRP A 55 33.24 -3.10 18.91
CA TRP A 55 33.21 -4.27 19.77
C TRP A 55 31.86 -4.44 20.52
N PHE A 56 31.30 -3.36 21.06
CA PHE A 56 29.98 -3.38 21.70
C PHE A 56 28.86 -3.72 20.71
N THR A 57 28.88 -3.15 19.50
CA THR A 57 27.88 -3.48 18.47
C THR A 57 27.95 -4.96 18.06
N TYR A 58 29.16 -5.51 17.94
CA TYR A 58 29.37 -6.93 17.65
C TYR A 58 28.79 -7.82 18.76
N ILE A 59 29.05 -7.50 20.03
CA ILE A 59 28.49 -8.25 21.17
C ILE A 59 26.96 -8.18 21.20
N ALA A 60 26.38 -7.00 20.98
CA ALA A 60 24.93 -6.82 20.96
C ALA A 60 24.26 -7.68 19.86
N PHE A 61 24.92 -7.80 18.70
CA PHE A 61 24.48 -8.67 17.61
C PHE A 61 24.66 -10.16 17.96
N ALA A 62 25.82 -10.56 18.46
CA ALA A 62 26.15 -11.95 18.79
C ALA A 62 25.29 -12.52 19.94
N LEU A 63 24.93 -11.70 20.93
CA LEU A 63 24.04 -12.09 22.03
C LEU A 63 22.55 -11.97 21.69
N GLY A 64 22.19 -11.58 20.46
CA GLY A 64 20.81 -11.51 20.02
C GLY A 64 20.01 -10.33 20.59
N PHE A 65 20.63 -9.34 21.22
CA PHE A 65 19.94 -8.11 21.63
C PHE A 65 19.57 -7.22 20.43
N ALA A 66 20.34 -7.32 19.34
CA ALA A 66 20.04 -6.68 18.07
C ALA A 66 19.56 -7.73 17.06
N HIS A 67 18.31 -8.21 17.22
CA HIS A 67 17.64 -8.82 16.08
C HIS A 67 17.40 -7.71 15.06
N ALA A 68 17.88 -7.90 13.83
CA ALA A 68 17.41 -7.07 12.72
C ALA A 68 15.88 -7.08 12.80
N PRO A 69 15.20 -5.91 12.74
CA PRO A 69 13.74 -5.89 12.70
C PRO A 69 13.37 -6.88 11.61
N ARG A 70 12.68 -7.96 11.99
CA ARG A 70 12.30 -9.04 11.06
C ARG A 70 11.83 -8.32 9.81
N SER A 71 12.53 -8.52 8.70
CA SER A 71 12.17 -7.88 7.44
C SER A 71 10.67 -8.07 7.32
N LEU A 72 9.92 -6.97 7.33
CA LEU A 72 8.50 -7.02 7.00
C LEU A 72 8.39 -7.96 5.81
N PRO A 73 7.50 -8.97 5.82
CA PRO A 73 7.42 -9.94 4.75
C PRO A 73 7.28 -9.18 3.44
N VAL A 74 8.43 -8.97 2.78
CA VAL A 74 8.51 -8.37 1.47
C VAL A 74 8.10 -9.51 0.61
N GLU A 75 6.82 -9.53 0.26
CA GLU A 75 6.34 -10.37 -0.82
C GLU A 75 7.30 -10.10 -1.98
N PRO A 76 8.05 -11.12 -2.44
CA PRO A 76 8.91 -10.92 -3.59
C PRO A 76 7.98 -10.49 -4.72
N VAL A 77 8.14 -9.25 -5.20
CA VAL A 77 7.57 -8.84 -6.48
C VAL A 77 8.28 -9.69 -7.51
N VAL A 78 7.70 -10.85 -7.82
CA VAL A 78 8.20 -11.73 -8.86
C VAL A 78 7.96 -11.00 -10.17
N PHE A 79 9.00 -10.29 -10.64
CA PHE A 79 9.09 -9.89 -12.04
C PHE A 79 9.19 -11.19 -12.83
N ALA A 80 8.04 -11.76 -13.19
CA ALA A 80 7.96 -12.88 -14.10
C ALA A 80 8.44 -12.39 -15.47
N GLY A 81 9.74 -12.55 -15.72
CA GLY A 81 10.33 -12.43 -17.05
C GLY A 81 9.69 -13.47 -17.96
N GLY A 82 8.65 -13.05 -18.68
CA GLY A 82 7.95 -13.86 -19.67
C GLY A 82 8.90 -14.24 -20.80
N GLY A 83 9.47 -15.44 -20.71
CA GLY A 83 10.16 -16.11 -21.80
C GLY A 83 9.17 -16.54 -22.88
N GLY A 84 8.74 -15.59 -23.71
CA GLY A 84 7.98 -15.88 -24.92
C GLY A 84 8.85 -16.59 -25.94
N ASN A 85 8.41 -17.77 -26.39
CA ASN A 85 9.07 -18.51 -27.46
C ASN A 85 8.83 -17.76 -28.79
N LYS A 86 9.87 -17.18 -29.40
CA LYS A 86 9.77 -16.43 -30.68
C LYS A 86 9.26 -17.27 -31.86
N ALA A 87 9.18 -18.59 -31.72
CA ALA A 87 8.91 -19.50 -32.83
C ALA A 87 7.43 -19.84 -33.06
N GLY A 88 6.51 -19.59 -32.12
CA GLY A 88 5.06 -19.74 -32.38
C GLY A 88 4.62 -21.07 -33.03
N THR A 89 5.30 -22.20 -32.79
CA THR A 89 4.94 -23.48 -33.40
C THR A 89 4.09 -24.31 -32.44
N GLY A 90 2.79 -24.14 -32.51
CA GLY A 90 1.83 -25.10 -31.96
C GLY A 90 1.61 -26.24 -32.96
N THR A 91 2.20 -27.40 -32.72
CA THR A 91 1.97 -28.63 -33.49
C THR A 91 0.81 -29.42 -32.89
N ALA A 92 -0.41 -28.88 -32.93
CA ALA A 92 -1.61 -29.68 -32.71
C ALA A 92 -2.02 -30.30 -34.05
N LYS A 93 -1.65 -31.56 -34.27
CA LYS A 93 -2.38 -32.45 -35.18
C LYS A 93 -3.68 -32.81 -34.45
N ASP A 94 -4.80 -32.71 -35.15
CA ASP A 94 -6.13 -33.14 -34.72
C ASP A 94 -6.90 -32.14 -33.84
N GLY A 95 -7.31 -31.04 -34.46
CA GLY A 95 -8.26 -30.07 -33.92
C GLY A 95 -9.15 -29.52 -35.03
N GLU A 96 -10.19 -30.27 -35.35
CA GLU A 96 -11.25 -29.96 -36.31
C GLU A 96 -12.11 -28.78 -35.83
N LYS A 97 -11.56 -27.56 -35.86
CA LYS A 97 -12.29 -26.29 -35.80
C LYS A 97 -11.55 -25.23 -36.62
N ALA A 98 -11.68 -25.34 -37.94
CA ALA A 98 -11.43 -24.22 -38.82
C ALA A 98 -12.39 -23.07 -38.43
N ALA A 99 -11.89 -21.84 -38.45
CA ALA A 99 -12.70 -20.64 -38.28
C ALA A 99 -13.86 -20.65 -39.30
N PRO A 100 -15.09 -20.29 -38.91
CA PRO A 100 -16.12 -20.04 -39.90
C PRO A 100 -15.65 -18.87 -40.77
N LYS A 101 -15.66 -19.07 -42.09
CA LYS A 101 -15.57 -17.96 -43.03
C LYS A 101 -16.78 -17.06 -42.79
N GLU A 102 -16.53 -15.79 -42.50
CA GLU A 102 -17.56 -14.75 -42.54
C GLU A 102 -17.94 -14.50 -44.00
N ASP A 103 -18.92 -15.25 -44.51
CA ASP A 103 -19.72 -14.82 -45.65
C ASP A 103 -20.81 -13.88 -45.10
N ALA A 104 -20.51 -12.59 -45.08
CA ALA A 104 -21.50 -11.55 -44.85
C ALA A 104 -22.37 -11.40 -46.12
N GLU A 105 -23.42 -12.22 -46.23
CA GLU A 105 -24.55 -11.88 -47.08
C GLU A 105 -25.30 -10.70 -46.44
N THR A 106 -25.28 -9.57 -47.15
CA THR A 106 -26.09 -8.40 -46.84
C THR A 106 -27.57 -8.75 -46.98
N ASP A 107 -28.25 -8.93 -45.86
CA ASP A 107 -29.70 -9.05 -45.81
C ASP A 107 -30.35 -7.66 -46.01
N LYS A 108 -30.67 -7.36 -47.27
CA LYS A 108 -31.57 -6.26 -47.64
C LYS A 108 -32.92 -6.87 -47.98
N ASN A 109 -33.84 -6.83 -47.01
CA ASN A 109 -35.27 -6.52 -47.12
C ASN A 109 -36.07 -7.36 -46.13
N ASN A 110 -36.45 -6.77 -44.99
CA ASN A 110 -37.61 -7.26 -44.27
C ASN A 110 -38.53 -6.10 -43.85
N PRO A 111 -39.68 -5.90 -44.51
CA PRO A 111 -40.62 -4.85 -44.16
C PRO A 111 -41.49 -5.29 -42.98
N GLY A 112 -41.23 -4.70 -41.81
CA GLY A 112 -42.23 -4.34 -40.80
C GLY A 112 -43.16 -5.46 -40.32
N GLU A 113 -42.66 -6.35 -39.47
CA GLU A 113 -43.51 -7.19 -38.63
C GLU A 113 -43.87 -6.41 -37.34
N LYS A 114 -45.09 -5.89 -37.29
CA LYS A 114 -45.66 -5.29 -36.07
C LYS A 114 -46.08 -6.44 -35.15
N ASN A 115 -45.27 -6.72 -34.14
CA ASN A 115 -45.68 -7.61 -33.06
C ASN A 115 -46.90 -7.02 -32.32
N PRO A 116 -47.94 -7.83 -32.05
CA PRO A 116 -49.10 -7.39 -31.27
C PRO A 116 -48.69 -7.03 -29.82
N PRO A 117 -49.47 -6.19 -29.13
CA PRO A 117 -49.20 -5.84 -27.74
C PRO A 117 -49.24 -7.10 -26.88
N ILE A 118 -48.18 -7.35 -26.12
CA ILE A 118 -48.12 -8.43 -25.13
C ILE A 118 -49.12 -8.08 -24.01
N ASP A 119 -50.09 -8.96 -23.78
CA ASP A 119 -51.08 -8.84 -22.70
C ASP A 119 -50.36 -8.85 -21.35
N SER A 120 -50.63 -7.85 -20.50
CA SER A 120 -49.99 -7.69 -19.20
C SER A 120 -50.33 -8.81 -18.20
N ASN A 121 -51.27 -9.70 -18.52
CA ASN A 121 -51.61 -10.85 -17.69
C ASN A 121 -50.75 -12.10 -17.92
N ASP A 122 -49.92 -12.14 -18.97
CA ASP A 122 -49.05 -13.28 -19.29
C ASP A 122 -47.60 -13.11 -18.79
N GLN A 123 -47.34 -12.11 -17.92
CA GLN A 123 -46.03 -12.02 -17.26
C GLN A 123 -45.86 -13.20 -16.29
N PRO A 124 -44.86 -14.08 -16.49
CA PRO A 124 -44.62 -15.17 -15.56
C PRO A 124 -44.33 -14.58 -14.19
N LYS A 125 -45.11 -14.99 -13.18
CA LYS A 125 -44.85 -14.63 -11.78
C LYS A 125 -43.43 -15.05 -11.44
N LEU A 126 -42.56 -14.08 -11.21
CA LEU A 126 -41.22 -14.30 -10.70
C LEU A 126 -41.37 -15.05 -9.37
N THR A 127 -41.00 -16.32 -9.36
CA THR A 127 -40.85 -17.09 -8.13
C THR A 127 -39.73 -16.45 -7.33
N ASP A 128 -39.97 -16.23 -6.04
CA ASP A 128 -38.97 -15.68 -5.11
C ASP A 128 -37.69 -16.52 -5.17
N VAL A 129 -36.71 -16.06 -5.95
CA VAL A 129 -35.39 -16.67 -6.03
C VAL A 129 -34.71 -16.34 -4.71
N LYS A 130 -34.82 -17.26 -3.75
CA LYS A 130 -34.01 -17.21 -2.53
C LYS A 130 -32.54 -17.19 -2.97
N PRO A 131 -31.76 -16.14 -2.65
CA PRO A 131 -30.35 -16.08 -3.00
C PRO A 131 -29.67 -17.36 -2.51
N LYS A 132 -29.00 -18.07 -3.42
CA LYS A 132 -28.19 -19.23 -3.06
C LYS A 132 -27.01 -18.68 -2.26
N VAL A 133 -27.12 -18.75 -0.93
CA VAL A 133 -26.01 -18.46 -0.02
C VAL A 133 -24.90 -19.44 -0.36
N ILE A 134 -23.82 -18.95 -0.95
CA ILE A 134 -22.62 -19.73 -1.16
C ILE A 134 -21.93 -19.77 0.20
N ASP A 135 -21.94 -20.93 0.85
CA ASP A 135 -21.13 -21.18 2.04
C ASP A 135 -19.70 -21.54 1.56
N PRO A 136 -18.72 -20.62 1.59
CA PRO A 136 -17.33 -21.00 1.38
C PRO A 136 -16.92 -22.01 2.45
N ALA A 137 -16.53 -23.21 2.03
CA ALA A 137 -15.98 -24.23 2.90
C ALA A 137 -14.55 -23.81 3.30
N PHE A 138 -14.39 -23.32 4.53
CA PHE A 138 -13.07 -23.12 5.14
C PHE A 138 -12.71 -24.33 6.01
N ALA A 139 -11.43 -24.51 6.33
CA ALA A 139 -11.00 -25.52 7.28
C ALA A 139 -11.75 -25.38 8.63
N PRO A 140 -12.09 -26.49 9.33
CA PRO A 140 -12.95 -26.47 10.52
C PRO A 140 -12.57 -25.48 11.65
N PRO A 141 -11.28 -25.21 11.96
CA PRO A 141 -10.94 -24.19 12.96
C PRO A 141 -11.21 -22.75 12.48
N ASP A 142 -11.11 -22.48 11.19
CA ASP A 142 -11.29 -21.13 10.60
C ASP A 142 -12.76 -20.85 10.22
N ALA A 143 -13.52 -21.91 9.90
CA ALA A 143 -14.92 -21.84 9.48
C ALA A 143 -15.87 -21.29 10.56
N ARG A 144 -15.51 -21.42 11.85
CA ARG A 144 -16.33 -20.91 12.96
C ARG A 144 -16.19 -19.41 13.16
N LEU A 145 -15.03 -18.84 12.82
CA LEU A 145 -14.70 -17.43 13.04
C LEU A 145 -15.19 -16.53 11.89
N ILE A 146 -15.42 -17.08 10.69
CA ILE A 146 -15.93 -16.31 9.54
C ILE A 146 -17.47 -16.16 9.60
N LYS A 147 -18.17 -16.96 10.41
CA LYS A 147 -19.62 -16.80 10.65
C LYS A 147 -19.98 -15.63 11.58
N SER A 148 -19.01 -15.03 12.27
CA SER A 148 -19.25 -13.75 12.97
C SER A 148 -19.21 -12.60 11.97
N ASN A 149 -20.38 -11.99 11.80
CA ASN A 149 -20.79 -10.90 10.93
C ASN A 149 -19.84 -9.67 10.93
N LEU A 150 -18.66 -9.80 10.33
CA LEU A 150 -17.75 -8.68 10.08
C LEU A 150 -18.40 -7.75 9.06
N GLU A 151 -18.63 -6.49 9.43
CA GLU A 151 -19.33 -5.50 8.59
C GLU A 151 -18.66 -5.35 7.21
N SER A 152 -17.31 -5.37 7.17
CA SER A 152 -16.52 -5.32 5.93
C SER A 152 -16.80 -6.51 5.00
N MET A 153 -16.95 -7.72 5.56
CA MET A 153 -17.24 -8.94 4.80
C MET A 153 -18.67 -8.92 4.24
N GLU A 154 -19.64 -8.49 5.06
CA GLU A 154 -21.03 -8.38 4.64
C GLU A 154 -21.18 -7.39 3.47
N ARG A 155 -20.49 -6.24 3.54
CA ARG A 155 -20.47 -5.25 2.44
C ARG A 155 -19.83 -5.82 1.18
N PHE A 156 -18.75 -6.60 1.30
CA PHE A 156 -18.12 -7.25 0.16
C PHE A 156 -19.05 -8.28 -0.49
N GLN A 157 -19.71 -9.13 0.30
CA GLN A 157 -20.66 -10.14 -0.22
C GLN A 157 -21.88 -9.53 -0.92
N LYS A 158 -22.26 -8.30 -0.55
CA LYS A 158 -23.33 -7.52 -1.21
C LYS A 158 -22.91 -6.91 -2.55
N LEU A 159 -21.66 -7.07 -2.98
CA LEU A 159 -21.24 -6.70 -4.34
C LEU A 159 -21.66 -7.77 -5.35
N ASN A 160 -21.86 -7.38 -6.61
CA ASN A 160 -21.99 -8.34 -7.71
C ASN A 160 -20.69 -9.17 -7.83
N ASP A 161 -20.82 -10.46 -8.08
CA ASP A 161 -19.73 -11.42 -8.31
C ASP A 161 -18.65 -10.88 -9.27
N ASP A 162 -19.06 -10.18 -10.33
CA ASP A 162 -18.11 -9.57 -11.29
C ASP A 162 -17.25 -8.49 -10.65
N VAL A 163 -17.85 -7.63 -9.81
CA VAL A 163 -17.15 -6.56 -9.09
C VAL A 163 -16.25 -7.16 -8.02
N GLN A 164 -16.74 -8.15 -7.27
CA GLN A 164 -15.95 -8.89 -6.29
C GLN A 164 -14.71 -9.51 -6.94
N LYS A 165 -14.89 -10.16 -8.10
CA LYS A 165 -13.81 -10.77 -8.85
C LYS A 165 -12.79 -9.73 -9.29
N LYS A 166 -13.20 -8.62 -9.90
CA LYS A 166 -12.30 -7.54 -10.33
C LYS A 166 -11.50 -6.94 -9.18
N LEU A 167 -12.15 -6.72 -8.03
CA LEU A 167 -11.51 -6.18 -6.83
C LEU A 167 -10.47 -7.17 -6.27
N ARG A 168 -10.79 -8.47 -6.22
CA ARG A 168 -9.81 -9.50 -5.81
C ARG A 168 -8.65 -9.61 -6.80
N GLU A 169 -8.93 -9.57 -8.09
CA GLU A 169 -7.90 -9.59 -9.13
C GLU A 169 -6.95 -8.40 -9.02
N GLY A 170 -7.42 -7.23 -8.58
CA GLY A 170 -6.56 -6.09 -8.28
C GLY A 170 -5.63 -6.31 -7.07
N LEU A 171 -6.01 -7.14 -6.09
CA LEU A 171 -5.19 -7.39 -4.89
C LEU A 171 -4.04 -8.36 -5.15
N ASP A 172 -4.16 -9.21 -6.17
CA ASP A 172 -3.15 -10.19 -6.53
C ASP A 172 -2.12 -9.61 -7.51
N ALA A 173 -1.11 -8.93 -6.96
CA ALA A 173 0.01 -8.38 -7.74
C ALA A 173 0.81 -9.46 -8.49
N SER A 174 0.69 -10.72 -8.07
CA SER A 174 1.36 -11.90 -8.62
C SER A 174 0.63 -12.57 -9.78
N LYS A 175 -0.61 -12.14 -10.10
CA LYS A 175 -1.30 -12.61 -11.30
C LYS A 175 -0.57 -12.07 -12.53
N GLY A 176 0.40 -12.85 -13.01
CA GLY A 176 1.12 -12.55 -14.24
C GLY A 176 0.12 -12.27 -15.36
N ASN A 177 0.41 -11.27 -16.20
CA ASN A 177 -0.35 -11.03 -17.42
C ASN A 177 -0.42 -12.35 -18.18
N GLY A 178 -1.57 -13.02 -18.15
CA GLY A 178 -1.73 -14.35 -18.71
C GLY A 178 -1.12 -14.37 -20.10
N GLY A 179 -0.09 -15.18 -20.32
CA GLY A 179 0.44 -15.39 -21.66
C GLY A 179 -0.71 -15.85 -22.58
N THR A 180 -0.61 -15.59 -23.88
CA THR A 180 -1.60 -15.92 -24.91
C THR A 180 -1.79 -17.43 -25.14
N GLY A 181 -1.56 -18.27 -24.12
CA GLY A 181 -1.83 -19.70 -24.17
C GLY A 181 -3.33 -19.93 -24.36
N THR A 182 -3.69 -20.65 -25.41
CA THR A 182 -5.05 -21.06 -25.79
C THR A 182 -5.65 -22.12 -24.85
N GLY A 183 -5.31 -22.09 -23.56
CA GLY A 183 -5.90 -22.87 -22.48
C GLY A 183 -6.64 -21.94 -21.52
N GLY A 184 -7.71 -21.30 -22.03
CA GLY A 184 -8.51 -20.32 -21.29
C GLY A 184 -9.31 -20.97 -20.16
N GLY A 185 -9.03 -20.56 -18.92
CA GLY A 185 -9.81 -20.94 -17.75
C GLY A 185 -9.73 -19.88 -16.65
N THR A 186 -10.38 -18.73 -16.84
CA THR A 186 -10.59 -17.70 -15.80
C THR A 186 -11.92 -17.89 -15.06
N GLY A 187 -12.29 -19.14 -14.77
CA GLY A 187 -13.46 -19.49 -13.97
C GLY A 187 -13.06 -20.22 -12.69
N ALA A 188 -13.92 -20.17 -11.67
CA ALA A 188 -13.93 -21.14 -10.57
C ALA A 188 -14.42 -22.52 -11.10
N GLY A 189 -13.81 -22.98 -12.18
CA GLY A 189 -14.21 -24.17 -12.90
C GLY A 189 -13.60 -25.41 -12.24
N THR A 190 -14.45 -26.36 -11.88
CA THR A 190 -14.15 -27.79 -11.72
C THR A 190 -13.83 -28.44 -13.08
N GLY A 191 -13.06 -27.76 -13.93
CA GLY A 191 -12.58 -28.28 -15.20
C GLY A 191 -11.17 -28.81 -15.04
N GLU A 192 -10.91 -30.02 -15.53
CA GLU A 192 -9.56 -30.58 -15.63
C GLU A 192 -8.67 -29.63 -16.45
N GLY A 193 -7.82 -28.88 -15.76
CA GLY A 193 -6.76 -28.13 -16.43
C GLY A 193 -5.88 -29.12 -17.17
N THR A 194 -5.56 -28.86 -18.43
CA THR A 194 -4.63 -29.64 -19.26
C THR A 194 -3.17 -29.47 -18.83
N GLY A 195 -2.91 -29.47 -17.53
CA GLY A 195 -1.65 -29.92 -16.95
C GLY A 195 -1.85 -31.37 -16.53
N SER A 196 -0.80 -32.19 -16.55
CA SER A 196 -0.82 -33.63 -16.24
C SER A 196 -1.16 -33.99 -14.77
N GLY A 197 -1.93 -33.14 -14.06
CA GLY A 197 -2.34 -33.35 -12.69
C GLY A 197 -3.84 -33.11 -12.49
N THR A 198 -4.59 -34.20 -12.32
CA THR A 198 -6.00 -34.27 -11.90
C THR A 198 -6.16 -33.93 -10.41
N LYS A 199 -5.44 -32.93 -9.90
CA LYS A 199 -5.57 -32.51 -8.51
C LYS A 199 -6.55 -31.34 -8.45
N ALA A 200 -7.52 -31.44 -7.54
CA ALA A 200 -8.41 -30.33 -7.20
C ALA A 200 -7.58 -29.04 -7.07
N GLY A 201 -8.05 -27.96 -7.70
CA GLY A 201 -7.38 -26.67 -7.61
C GLY A 201 -7.09 -26.36 -6.15
N LYS A 202 -5.83 -26.04 -5.82
CA LYS A 202 -5.47 -25.65 -4.46
C LYS A 202 -6.39 -24.49 -4.06
N GLU A 203 -7.03 -24.60 -2.90
CA GLU A 203 -7.80 -23.51 -2.32
C GLU A 203 -6.96 -22.23 -2.33
N HIS A 204 -7.55 -21.13 -2.81
CA HIS A 204 -6.89 -19.83 -2.82
C HIS A 204 -6.58 -19.43 -1.39
N GLN A 205 -5.31 -19.49 -1.01
CA GLN A 205 -4.87 -18.98 0.28
C GLN A 205 -4.77 -17.46 0.18
N PRO A 206 -5.55 -16.70 1.00
CA PRO A 206 -5.56 -15.26 0.88
C PRO A 206 -4.18 -14.69 1.20
N ASN A 207 -3.74 -13.75 0.37
CA ASN A 207 -2.47 -13.05 0.60
C ASN A 207 -2.57 -12.10 1.81
N GLU A 208 -1.45 -11.57 2.28
CA GLU A 208 -1.44 -10.72 3.48
C GLU A 208 -2.30 -9.47 3.32
N ARG A 209 -2.35 -8.89 2.11
CA ARG A 209 -3.18 -7.73 1.80
C ARG A 209 -4.68 -8.06 1.84
N GLU A 210 -5.08 -9.19 1.29
CA GLU A 210 -6.46 -9.70 1.36
C GLU A 210 -6.85 -9.96 2.81
N LYS A 211 -5.97 -10.57 3.61
CA LYS A 211 -6.23 -10.76 5.04
C LYS A 211 -6.44 -9.41 5.75
N ARG A 212 -5.63 -8.38 5.48
CA ARG A 212 -5.83 -7.03 6.05
C ARG A 212 -7.20 -6.47 5.67
N MET A 213 -7.57 -6.53 4.39
CA MET A 213 -8.86 -6.05 3.91
C MET A 213 -10.05 -6.72 4.63
N LEU A 214 -9.94 -8.00 4.95
CA LEU A 214 -10.98 -8.72 5.67
C LEU A 214 -11.07 -8.37 7.16
N ARG A 215 -9.96 -7.94 7.77
CA ARG A 215 -9.90 -7.55 9.20
C ARG A 215 -10.17 -6.07 9.43
N TRP A 216 -9.85 -5.22 8.47
CA TRP A 216 -9.84 -3.78 8.67
C TRP A 216 -11.24 -3.18 8.46
N SER A 217 -11.63 -2.32 9.38
CA SER A 217 -12.83 -1.50 9.31
C SER A 217 -12.45 -0.03 9.49
N MET A 218 -13.00 0.85 8.65
CA MET A 218 -12.72 2.27 8.67
C MET A 218 -13.94 3.04 9.14
N LYS A 219 -13.80 3.76 10.25
CA LYS A 219 -14.82 4.63 10.80
C LYS A 219 -14.53 6.08 10.46
N PHE A 220 -15.29 6.60 9.51
CA PHE A 220 -15.29 8.02 9.17
C PHE A 220 -16.26 8.76 10.09
N ASN A 221 -15.82 9.84 10.73
CA ASN A 221 -16.70 10.72 11.49
C ASN A 221 -17.11 11.89 10.60
N THR A 222 -18.15 11.72 9.79
CA THR A 222 -18.56 12.70 8.79
C THR A 222 -19.76 13.49 9.26
N GLN A 223 -19.60 14.82 9.36
CA GLN A 223 -20.73 15.71 9.66
C GLN A 223 -21.50 16.10 8.40
N ASN A 224 -20.82 16.13 7.26
CA ASN A 224 -21.36 16.47 5.94
C ASN A 224 -20.41 15.98 4.84
N GLY A 225 -20.85 16.09 3.58
CA GLY A 225 -20.08 15.64 2.43
C GLY A 225 -18.74 16.34 2.23
N ASN A 226 -18.64 17.63 2.57
CA ASN A 226 -17.36 18.36 2.47
C ASN A 226 -16.34 17.84 3.50
N ASP A 227 -16.81 17.47 4.69
CA ASP A 227 -15.95 16.87 5.70
C ASP A 227 -15.50 15.47 5.29
N TYR A 228 -16.41 14.68 4.73
CA TYR A 228 -16.06 13.38 4.18
C TYR A 228 -15.04 13.48 3.04
N LEU A 229 -15.27 14.41 2.10
CA LEU A 229 -14.34 14.67 1.00
C LEU A 229 -12.94 15.04 1.51
N ARG A 230 -12.84 15.92 2.52
CA ARG A 230 -11.54 16.29 3.11
C ARG A 230 -10.85 15.12 3.78
N GLN A 231 -11.59 14.25 4.49
CA GLN A 231 -11.04 13.03 5.08
C GLN A 231 -10.47 12.10 4.00
N LEU A 232 -11.21 11.88 2.91
CA LEU A 232 -10.75 11.05 1.79
C LEU A 232 -9.59 11.69 1.02
N GLU A 233 -9.61 13.01 0.78
CA GLU A 233 -8.51 13.77 0.17
C GLU A 233 -7.23 13.65 1.02
N ALA A 234 -7.35 13.73 2.34
CA ALA A 234 -6.20 13.65 3.25
C ALA A 234 -5.55 12.25 3.28
N LEU A 235 -6.33 11.20 2.99
CA LEU A 235 -5.82 9.85 2.78
C LEU A 235 -5.24 9.63 1.38
N GLY A 236 -5.34 10.60 0.47
CA GLY A 236 -4.97 10.42 -0.93
C GLY A 236 -5.83 9.37 -1.64
N ALA A 237 -7.09 9.21 -1.21
CA ALA A 237 -7.96 8.16 -1.73
C ALA A 237 -8.30 8.38 -3.21
N VAL A 238 -8.49 7.27 -3.92
CA VAL A 238 -9.03 7.24 -5.29
C VAL A 238 -10.42 6.63 -5.21
N LEU A 239 -11.44 7.30 -5.75
CA LEU A 239 -12.82 6.83 -5.69
C LEU A 239 -13.19 6.13 -6.99
N ALA A 240 -13.88 5.00 -6.92
CA ALA A 240 -14.63 4.43 -8.02
C ALA A 240 -16.12 4.58 -7.78
N ILE A 241 -16.78 5.23 -8.73
CA ILE A 241 -18.18 5.59 -8.71
C ILE A 241 -18.91 4.71 -9.74
N PRO A 242 -19.90 3.91 -9.33
CA PRO A 242 -20.63 3.08 -10.27
C PRO A 242 -21.50 3.95 -11.19
N THR A 243 -21.30 3.79 -12.50
CA THR A 243 -22.12 4.42 -13.56
C THR A 243 -23.12 3.44 -14.17
N GLY A 244 -23.01 2.16 -13.84
CA GLY A 244 -23.86 1.07 -14.32
C GLY A 244 -23.54 -0.24 -13.58
N PRO A 245 -24.08 -1.39 -14.02
CA PRO A 245 -23.90 -2.67 -13.32
C PRO A 245 -22.43 -3.09 -13.17
N ASN A 246 -21.64 -2.87 -14.21
CA ASN A 246 -20.22 -3.29 -14.29
C ASN A 246 -19.30 -2.16 -14.79
N SER A 247 -19.78 -0.90 -14.83
CA SER A 247 -19.02 0.27 -15.27
C SER A 247 -18.77 1.23 -14.12
N PHE A 248 -17.53 1.73 -14.05
CA PHE A 248 -17.07 2.62 -12.99
C PHE A 248 -16.32 3.80 -13.60
N GLU A 249 -16.58 4.98 -13.04
CA GLU A 249 -15.75 6.15 -13.22
C GLU A 249 -14.83 6.30 -12.01
N VAL A 250 -13.55 6.48 -12.26
CA VAL A 250 -12.52 6.61 -11.24
C VAL A 250 -12.10 8.06 -11.13
N VAL A 251 -12.13 8.58 -9.90
CA VAL A 251 -11.79 9.96 -9.57
C VAL A 251 -10.63 9.97 -8.59
N ASP A 252 -9.52 10.56 -9.00
CA ASP A 252 -8.34 10.76 -8.16
C ASP A 252 -8.47 12.07 -7.37
N LEU A 253 -8.66 11.96 -6.04
CA LEU A 253 -8.89 13.12 -5.18
C LEU A 253 -7.64 14.00 -5.01
N THR A 254 -6.46 13.51 -5.39
CA THR A 254 -5.22 14.29 -5.35
C THR A 254 -5.11 15.28 -6.51
N LYS A 255 -5.91 15.13 -7.57
CA LYS A 255 -5.85 15.94 -8.79
C LYS A 255 -7.01 16.93 -8.86
N LYS A 256 -6.68 18.22 -9.01
CA LYS A 256 -7.67 19.30 -9.18
C LYS A 256 -7.54 19.90 -10.58
N PRO A 257 -8.64 20.12 -11.32
CA PRO A 257 -10.03 19.79 -10.97
C PRO A 257 -10.29 18.27 -10.94
N LEU A 258 -11.28 17.85 -10.15
CA LEU A 258 -11.72 16.45 -10.10
C LEU A 258 -12.26 16.04 -11.46
N ARG A 259 -11.67 15.01 -12.08
CA ARG A 259 -12.05 14.49 -13.39
C ARG A 259 -12.38 13.00 -13.27
N PRO A 260 -13.63 12.59 -13.52
CA PRO A 260 -13.98 11.19 -13.65
C PRO A 260 -13.35 10.58 -14.91
N GLU A 261 -12.71 9.42 -14.75
CA GLU A 261 -12.09 8.67 -15.84
C GLU A 261 -12.64 7.25 -15.85
N ALA A 262 -13.16 6.77 -16.98
CA ALA A 262 -13.56 5.37 -17.11
C ALA A 262 -12.32 4.47 -16.99
N LYS A 263 -12.25 3.65 -15.94
CA LYS A 263 -11.14 2.71 -15.68
C LYS A 263 -11.65 1.38 -15.17
N ASP A 264 -10.92 0.32 -15.48
CA ASP A 264 -11.21 -1.00 -14.96
C ASP A 264 -10.64 -1.16 -13.54
N LEU A 265 -11.45 -1.65 -12.60
CA LEU A 265 -11.09 -1.79 -11.19
C LEU A 265 -9.93 -2.78 -11.00
N SER A 266 -9.80 -3.77 -11.89
CA SER A 266 -8.72 -4.76 -11.89
C SER A 266 -7.32 -4.13 -11.99
N THR A 267 -7.23 -2.91 -12.55
CA THR A 267 -5.96 -2.19 -12.71
C THR A 267 -5.52 -1.46 -11.44
N ILE A 268 -6.39 -1.35 -10.44
CA ILE A 268 -6.14 -0.61 -9.21
C ILE A 268 -5.68 -1.60 -8.12
N GLN A 269 -4.37 -1.76 -7.99
CA GLN A 269 -3.75 -2.69 -7.04
C GLN A 269 -3.63 -2.12 -5.63
N LYS A 270 -4.77 -1.76 -5.03
CA LYS A 270 -4.86 -1.06 -3.74
C LYS A 270 -5.92 -1.70 -2.86
N ILE A 271 -5.73 -1.63 -1.54
CA ILE A 271 -6.81 -1.93 -0.59
C ILE A 271 -7.94 -0.92 -0.75
N TRP A 272 -9.17 -1.36 -0.51
CA TRP A 272 -10.36 -0.56 -0.72
C TRP A 272 -11.41 -0.79 0.36
N TRP A 273 -12.33 0.17 0.49
CA TRP A 273 -13.53 0.06 1.31
C TRP A 273 -14.77 0.47 0.51
N ILE A 274 -15.91 -0.08 0.91
CA ILE A 274 -17.22 0.25 0.33
C ILE A 274 -17.99 1.10 1.32
N ASP A 275 -18.49 2.23 0.84
CA ASP A 275 -19.53 3.00 1.52
C ASP A 275 -20.83 2.84 0.75
N ASP A 276 -21.80 2.16 1.37
CA ASP A 276 -23.14 1.91 0.85
C ASP A 276 -24.22 2.73 1.57
N ASN A 277 -23.83 3.69 2.42
CA ASN A 277 -24.79 4.58 3.07
C ASN A 277 -25.23 5.68 2.08
N PRO A 278 -26.50 5.67 1.62
CA PRO A 278 -26.96 6.59 0.57
C PRO A 278 -26.87 8.06 0.98
N ARG A 279 -26.99 8.39 2.28
CA ARG A 279 -26.86 9.77 2.77
C ARG A 279 -25.40 10.24 2.70
N SER A 280 -24.47 9.38 3.12
CA SER A 280 -23.03 9.66 3.07
C SER A 280 -22.60 9.89 1.62
N VAL A 281 -22.93 8.93 0.76
CA VAL A 281 -22.59 8.94 -0.68
C VAL A 281 -23.19 10.14 -1.40
N LEU A 282 -24.48 10.44 -1.21
CA LEU A 282 -25.12 11.60 -1.83
C LEU A 282 -24.43 12.90 -1.41
N SER A 283 -24.19 13.08 -0.12
CA SER A 283 -23.52 14.29 0.39
C SER A 283 -22.11 14.44 -0.17
N LEU A 284 -21.36 13.33 -0.32
CA LEU A 284 -20.03 13.33 -0.93
C LEU A 284 -20.08 13.75 -2.40
N MET A 285 -21.01 13.20 -3.18
CA MET A 285 -21.17 13.54 -4.60
C MET A 285 -21.49 15.02 -4.80
N GLU A 286 -22.36 15.59 -3.94
CA GLU A 286 -22.66 17.02 -3.92
C GLU A 286 -21.41 17.87 -3.60
N ALA A 287 -20.62 17.46 -2.61
CA ALA A 287 -19.37 18.14 -2.25
C ALA A 287 -18.33 18.08 -3.38
N MET A 288 -18.24 16.96 -4.09
CA MET A 288 -17.38 16.80 -5.26
C MET A 288 -17.89 17.54 -6.50
N ARG A 289 -19.15 17.99 -6.49
CA ARG A 289 -19.85 18.60 -7.63
C ARG A 289 -19.88 17.69 -8.86
N LEU A 290 -19.94 16.38 -8.64
CA LEU A 290 -20.10 15.41 -9.70
C LEU A 290 -21.58 15.09 -9.91
N PRO A 291 -22.03 14.93 -11.17
CA PRO A 291 -23.39 14.50 -11.45
C PRO A 291 -23.59 13.04 -11.01
N GLY A 292 -24.85 12.67 -10.76
CA GLY A 292 -25.23 11.30 -10.40
C GLY A 292 -25.57 11.14 -8.93
N ARG A 293 -26.22 10.01 -8.62
CA ARG A 293 -26.66 9.63 -7.27
C ARG A 293 -26.43 8.12 -7.06
N PRO A 294 -25.17 7.68 -7.06
CA PRO A 294 -24.85 6.28 -6.86
C PRO A 294 -25.32 5.83 -5.47
N GLY A 295 -25.77 4.58 -5.36
CA GLY A 295 -26.13 3.99 -4.06
C GLY A 295 -24.92 3.55 -3.22
N ARG A 296 -23.72 3.54 -3.81
CA ARG A 296 -22.46 3.17 -3.15
C ARG A 296 -21.26 3.76 -3.87
N ILE A 297 -20.13 3.83 -3.17
CA ILE A 297 -18.81 4.13 -3.75
C ILE A 297 -17.79 3.11 -3.24
N ILE A 298 -16.71 2.95 -4.00
CA ILE A 298 -15.55 2.19 -3.57
C ILE A 298 -14.39 3.18 -3.46
N ALA A 299 -13.65 3.16 -2.37
CA ALA A 299 -12.54 4.08 -2.16
C ALA A 299 -11.27 3.29 -1.90
N PHE A 300 -10.27 3.55 -2.74
CA PHE A 300 -8.97 2.88 -2.76
C PHE A 300 -7.93 3.75 -2.07
N ILE A 301 -7.14 3.14 -1.19
CA ILE A 301 -6.09 3.83 -0.46
C ILE A 301 -4.73 3.67 -1.15
N PRO A 302 -3.87 4.71 -1.17
CA PRO A 302 -2.46 4.54 -1.48
C PRO A 302 -1.75 3.53 -0.58
N ASN A 303 -0.72 2.87 -1.13
CA ASN A 303 0.07 1.85 -0.42
C ASN A 303 0.80 2.46 0.80
N GLU A 304 1.18 3.73 0.71
CA GLU A 304 1.87 4.44 1.79
C GLU A 304 1.00 4.50 3.05
N VAL A 305 -0.31 4.75 2.87
CA VAL A 305 -1.26 4.78 3.98
C VAL A 305 -1.58 3.35 4.42
N GLU A 306 -1.70 2.37 3.52
CA GLU A 306 -1.83 0.95 3.90
C GLU A 306 -0.69 0.51 4.83
N ASP A 307 0.56 0.82 4.48
CA ASP A 307 1.74 0.48 5.28
C ASP A 307 1.72 1.13 6.66
N ASP A 308 1.26 2.38 6.75
CA ASP A 308 1.14 3.08 8.03
C ASP A 308 -0.01 2.54 8.88
N LEU A 309 -1.13 2.12 8.28
CA LEU A 309 -2.20 1.40 8.99
C LEU A 309 -1.71 0.06 9.54
N ALA A 310 -0.95 -0.70 8.75
CA ALA A 310 -0.38 -1.98 9.18
C ALA A 310 0.59 -1.81 10.35
N LYS A 311 1.46 -0.80 10.30
CA LYS A 311 2.36 -0.47 11.43
C LYS A 311 1.55 -0.11 12.68
N THR A 312 0.50 0.70 12.53
CA THR A 312 -0.32 1.17 13.65
C THR A 312 -1.15 0.02 14.26
N GLU A 313 -1.65 -0.90 13.43
CA GLU A 313 -2.32 -2.13 13.87
C GLU A 313 -1.43 -2.97 14.77
N LEU A 314 -0.20 -3.26 14.32
CA LEU A 314 0.75 -4.08 15.07
C LEU A 314 1.30 -3.38 16.33
N ALA A 315 1.39 -2.05 16.30
CA ALA A 315 1.84 -1.27 17.45
C ALA A 315 0.80 -1.16 18.58
N TYR A 316 -0.49 -1.37 18.30
CA TYR A 316 -1.57 -1.08 19.25
C TYR A 316 -1.61 -2.05 20.45
N HIS A 317 -1.67 -3.36 20.22
CA HIS A 317 -1.62 -4.39 21.28
C HIS A 317 -0.47 -5.40 21.13
N HIS A 318 0.47 -5.18 20.20
CA HIS A 318 1.58 -6.09 19.93
C HIS A 318 1.13 -7.54 19.63
N LEU A 319 -0.04 -7.68 19.00
CA LEU A 319 -0.54 -8.95 18.51
C LEU A 319 0.11 -9.26 17.15
N GLU A 320 0.36 -10.53 16.89
CA GLU A 320 0.75 -10.99 15.55
C GLU A 320 -0.44 -10.84 14.59
N ALA A 321 -0.17 -10.57 13.31
CA ALA A 321 -1.23 -10.30 12.33
C ALA A 321 -2.27 -11.44 12.22
N ASP A 322 -1.84 -12.68 12.42
CA ASP A 322 -2.70 -13.86 12.39
C ASP A 322 -3.54 -14.04 13.68
N ASP A 323 -3.23 -13.34 14.77
CA ASP A 323 -4.00 -13.36 16.03
C ASP A 323 -5.11 -12.29 16.08
N ILE A 324 -5.13 -11.39 15.10
CA ILE A 324 -6.08 -10.28 15.04
C ILE A 324 -7.33 -10.72 14.28
N PHE A 325 -8.49 -10.49 14.89
CA PHE A 325 -9.80 -10.76 14.28
C PHE A 325 -10.30 -9.55 13.49
N GLU A 326 -10.29 -8.36 14.10
CA GLU A 326 -10.77 -7.12 13.49
C GLU A 326 -9.97 -5.94 14.03
N THR A 327 -9.65 -4.97 13.18
CA THR A 327 -9.07 -3.70 13.59
C THR A 327 -9.93 -2.56 13.04
N THR A 328 -10.48 -1.74 13.93
CA THR A 328 -11.23 -0.54 13.56
C THR A 328 -10.33 0.67 13.66
N PHE A 329 -10.16 1.35 12.55
CA PHE A 329 -9.47 2.61 12.45
C PHE A 329 -10.46 3.77 12.44
N ALA A 330 -10.16 4.86 13.13
CA ALA A 330 -10.88 6.11 13.00
C ALA A 330 -9.97 7.20 12.44
N ILE A 331 -10.55 8.01 11.57
CA ILE A 331 -9.89 9.20 11.06
C ILE A 331 -10.18 10.35 12.01
N HIS A 332 -9.13 10.87 12.63
CA HIS A 332 -9.22 12.03 13.51
C HIS A 332 -8.87 13.29 12.73
N MET A 333 -9.74 14.29 12.87
CA MET A 333 -9.38 15.65 12.50
C MET A 333 -8.19 16.11 13.35
N PRO A 334 -7.20 16.78 12.76
CA PRO A 334 -6.19 17.44 13.56
C PRO A 334 -6.87 18.44 14.51
N GLY A 335 -6.41 18.48 15.77
CA GLY A 335 -6.81 19.53 16.70
C GLY A 335 -6.50 20.93 16.14
N ALA A 336 -7.07 21.99 16.75
CA ALA A 336 -6.92 23.37 16.29
C ALA A 336 -5.44 23.75 16.04
N GLY A 337 -4.99 23.65 14.77
CA GLY A 337 -3.61 23.92 14.35
C GLY A 337 -2.89 22.79 13.60
N GLY A 338 -3.38 21.55 13.65
CA GLY A 338 -2.81 20.47 12.84
C GLY A 338 -3.30 20.53 11.39
N ARG A 339 -2.43 20.22 10.43
CA ARG A 339 -2.74 20.30 8.99
C ARG A 339 -3.06 18.94 8.36
N LYS A 340 -2.89 17.85 9.10
CA LYS A 340 -3.01 16.49 8.57
C LYS A 340 -4.01 15.71 9.41
N TYR A 341 -4.90 14.99 8.74
CA TYR A 341 -5.72 13.97 9.37
C TYR A 341 -4.81 12.85 9.86
N ASP A 342 -5.12 12.30 11.03
CA ASP A 342 -4.38 11.22 11.65
C ASP A 342 -5.29 9.99 11.71
N VAL A 343 -4.75 8.81 11.39
CA VAL A 343 -5.52 7.57 11.47
C VAL A 343 -5.09 6.80 12.71
N LYS A 344 -6.05 6.52 13.59
CA LYS A 344 -5.79 5.83 14.85
C LYS A 344 -6.59 4.55 14.94
N VAL A 345 -5.98 3.52 15.49
CA VAL A 345 -6.71 2.34 15.94
C VAL A 345 -7.57 2.75 17.13
N ILE A 346 -8.88 2.55 17.03
CA ILE A 346 -9.83 2.79 18.12
C ILE A 346 -10.28 1.50 18.80
N GLU A 347 -10.23 0.39 18.08
CA GLU A 347 -10.64 -0.92 18.56
C GLU A 347 -9.86 -1.99 17.82
N GLN A 348 -9.40 -3.01 18.54
CA GLN A 348 -8.78 -4.20 17.97
C GLN A 348 -9.29 -5.41 18.73
N LYS A 349 -9.85 -6.37 17.99
CA LYS A 349 -10.39 -7.63 18.52
C LYS A 349 -9.40 -8.74 18.24
N ARG A 350 -9.11 -9.55 19.26
CA ARG A 350 -8.32 -10.78 19.13
C ARG A 350 -9.23 -11.93 18.68
N LYS A 351 -8.66 -12.89 17.96
CA LYS A 351 -9.35 -14.15 17.60
C LYS A 351 -9.70 -15.03 18.78
#